data_AF-A0A0C2J161-F1
#
_entry.id   AF-A0A0C2J161-F1
#
_cell.length_a   1.000
_cell.length_b   1.000
_cell.length_c   1.000
_cell.angle_alpha   90.00
_cell.angle_beta   90.00
_cell.angle_gamma   90.00
#
_symmetry.space_group_name_H-M   'P 1'
#
loop_
_entity.id
_entity.type
_entity.pdbx_description
1 polymer ?
#
loop_
_entity_poly.entity_id
_entity_poly.type
_entity_poly.pdbx_seq_one_letter_code
_entity_poly.pdbx_strand_id
1 'polypeptide(L)'
;MILVTDHKPLLAIFSSSKSTPILVANRLARWANILNNYDYDIEYRNTKDHANVDVLIRLPVGPDNLFDVFEEYTDHDIVCSISFLGHIVSPSNPEILKQETLKNSLLCEVI
;
A
#
# COMPACT_ATOMS: atom_id res chain seq x y z
N MET A 1 -4.61 -13.49 5.39
CA MET A 1 -3.79 -13.13 6.58
C MET A 1 -4.47 -11.96 7.31
N ILE A 2 -4.29 -11.76 8.63
CA ILE A 2 -4.90 -10.60 9.33
C ILE A 2 -3.81 -9.60 9.72
N LEU A 3 -3.92 -8.36 9.23
CA LEU A 3 -3.13 -7.21 9.63
C LEU A 3 -3.87 -6.45 10.74
N VAL A 4 -3.26 -6.33 11.91
CA VAL A 4 -3.90 -5.65 13.05
C VAL A 4 -3.24 -4.31 13.28
N THR A 5 -4.06 -3.25 13.44
CA THR A 5 -3.59 -1.90 13.75
C THR A 5 -4.46 -1.26 14.84
N ASP A 6 -3.87 -0.40 15.67
CA ASP A 6 -4.62 0.46 16.58
C ASP A 6 -4.93 1.85 15.98
N HIS A 7 -4.67 2.02 14.68
CA HIS A 7 -4.86 3.29 13.99
C HIS A 7 -6.04 3.24 13.00
N LYS A 8 -7.21 3.74 13.42
CA LYS A 8 -8.46 3.70 12.63
C LYS A 8 -8.34 4.25 11.21
N PRO A 9 -7.65 5.38 10.95
CA PRO A 9 -7.46 5.86 9.58
C PRO A 9 -6.74 4.87 8.66
N LEU A 10 -5.84 4.01 9.17
CA LEU A 10 -5.11 3.06 8.33
C LEU A 10 -6.03 1.95 7.80
N LEU A 11 -7.11 1.61 8.52
CA LEU A 11 -8.12 0.70 7.98
C LEU A 11 -8.74 1.24 6.69
N ALA A 12 -8.97 2.55 6.60
CA ALA A 12 -9.56 3.14 5.40
C ALA A 12 -8.58 3.23 4.24
N ILE A 13 -7.29 3.44 4.51
CA ILE A 13 -6.25 3.58 3.48
C ILE A 13 -5.83 2.22 2.92
N PHE A 14 -5.75 1.20 3.78
CA PHE A 14 -5.29 -0.15 3.42
C PHE A 14 -6.42 -1.17 3.31
N SER A 15 -7.69 -0.75 3.26
CA SER A 15 -8.77 -1.69 2.98
C SER A 15 -8.70 -2.16 1.53
N SER A 16 -8.70 -3.46 1.32
CA SER A 16 -8.77 -4.10 -0.01
C SER A 16 -9.98 -3.67 -0.84
N SER A 17 -11.04 -3.16 -0.20
CA SER A 17 -12.27 -2.70 -0.85
C SER A 17 -12.23 -1.26 -1.38
N LYS A 18 -11.18 -0.47 -1.08
CA LYS A 18 -11.11 0.95 -1.46
C LYS A 18 -9.81 1.26 -2.18
N SER A 19 -9.88 2.14 -3.18
CA SER A 19 -8.71 2.70 -3.82
C SER A 19 -7.92 3.58 -2.83
N THR A 20 -6.59 3.50 -2.88
CA THR A 20 -5.70 4.40 -2.15
C THR A 20 -6.07 5.86 -2.45
N PRO A 21 -6.36 6.70 -1.43
CA PRO A 21 -6.78 8.06 -1.70
C PRO A 21 -5.67 8.89 -2.35
N ILE A 22 -6.05 9.76 -3.29
CA ILE A 22 -5.13 10.56 -4.13
C ILE A 22 -4.27 11.51 -3.27
N LEU A 23 -4.81 12.01 -2.15
CA LEU A 23 -4.17 13.01 -1.31
C LEU A 23 -3.42 12.41 -0.10
N VAL A 24 -3.01 11.15 -0.18
CA VAL A 24 -2.26 10.47 0.88
C VAL A 24 -0.77 10.75 0.74
N ALA A 25 -0.08 10.88 1.87
CA ALA A 25 1.38 11.07 1.88
C ALA A 25 2.09 9.96 1.08
N ASN A 26 3.16 10.32 0.34
CA ASN A 26 3.95 9.41 -0.50
C ASN A 26 4.23 8.07 0.18
N ARG A 27 4.76 8.12 1.41
CA ARG A 27 4.99 6.97 2.29
C ARG A 27 3.79 6.03 2.39
N LEU A 28 2.61 6.56 2.73
CA LEU A 28 1.40 5.76 2.91
C LEU A 28 0.90 5.18 1.58
N ALA A 29 1.04 5.92 0.47
CA ALA A 29 0.68 5.43 -0.85
C ALA A 29 1.60 4.27 -1.30
N ARG A 30 2.91 4.37 -1.01
CA ARG A 30 3.87 3.28 -1.23
C ARG A 30 3.48 2.03 -0.46
N TRP A 31 3.23 2.16 0.83
CA TRP A 31 2.83 1.03 1.67
C TRP A 31 1.51 0.41 1.21
N ALA A 32 0.53 1.22 0.80
CA ALA A 32 -0.73 0.71 0.25
C ALA A 32 -0.48 -0.14 -1.01
N ASN A 33 0.38 0.33 -1.92
CA ASN A 33 0.72 -0.40 -3.13
C ASN A 33 1.46 -1.72 -2.84
N ILE A 34 2.40 -1.71 -1.90
CA ILE A 34 3.11 -2.94 -1.48
C ILE A 34 2.10 -3.93 -0.89
N LEU A 35 1.25 -3.47 0.02
CA LEU A 35 0.28 -4.31 0.71
C LEU A 35 -0.77 -4.88 -0.24
N ASN A 36 -1.20 -4.15 -1.27
CA ASN A 36 -2.14 -4.63 -2.29
C ASN A 36 -1.68 -5.89 -3.05
N ASN A 37 -0.38 -6.24 -3.00
CA ASN A 37 0.12 -7.50 -3.58
C ASN A 37 -0.11 -8.73 -2.69
N TYR A 38 -0.71 -8.56 -1.51
CA TYR A 38 -0.96 -9.64 -0.56
C TYR A 38 -2.45 -9.79 -0.30
N ASP A 39 -2.88 -11.03 -0.02
CA ASP A 39 -4.24 -11.34 0.41
C ASP A 39 -4.37 -11.22 1.94
N TYR A 40 -4.89 -10.07 2.39
CA TYR A 40 -5.06 -9.78 3.81
C TYR A 40 -6.36 -9.03 4.13
N ASP A 41 -6.84 -9.27 5.34
CA ASP A 41 -7.84 -8.45 6.01
C ASP A 41 -7.14 -7.51 6.99
N ILE A 42 -7.68 -6.31 7.18
CA ILE A 42 -7.18 -5.35 8.17
C ILE A 42 -8.21 -5.10 9.26
N GLU A 43 -7.76 -5.21 10.51
CA GLU A 43 -8.61 -5.10 11.70
C GLU A 43 -8.09 -4.06 12.69
N TYR A 44 -9.04 -3.40 13.35
CA TYR A 44 -8.75 -2.48 14.44
C TYR A 44 -8.65 -3.24 15.76
N ARG A 45 -7.56 -3.02 16.50
CA ARG A 45 -7.45 -3.44 17.90
C ARG A 45 -7.11 -2.25 18.77
N ASN A 46 -7.82 -2.07 19.88
CA ASN A 46 -7.53 -0.96 20.78
C ASN A 46 -6.10 -1.08 21.34
N THR A 47 -5.41 0.05 21.51
CA THR A 47 -4.03 0.10 22.04
C THR A 47 -3.88 -0.66 23.36
N LYS A 48 -4.88 -0.63 24.25
CA LYS A 48 -4.86 -1.37 25.54
C LYS A 48 -4.80 -2.88 25.36
N ASP A 49 -5.38 -3.38 24.28
CA ASP A 49 -5.40 -4.80 23.92
C ASP A 49 -4.27 -5.16 22.94
N HIS A 50 -3.40 -4.20 22.59
CA HIS A 50 -2.32 -4.33 21.62
C HIS A 50 -0.92 -4.28 22.28
N ALA A 51 -0.84 -4.72 23.53
CA ALA A 51 0.36 -4.58 24.39
C ALA A 51 1.63 -5.23 23.82
N ASN A 52 1.48 -6.29 23.01
CA ASN A 52 2.62 -6.93 22.34
C ASN A 52 3.33 -5.99 21.36
N VAL A 53 2.58 -5.24 20.54
CA VAL A 53 3.16 -4.24 19.62
C VAL A 53 3.70 -3.06 20.41
N ASP A 54 2.95 -2.64 21.43
CA ASP A 54 3.30 -1.54 22.31
C ASP A 54 4.67 -1.69 22.97
N VAL A 55 4.98 -2.90 23.46
CA VAL A 55 6.30 -3.21 24.02
C VAL A 55 7.38 -3.12 22.93
N LEU A 56 7.13 -3.70 21.75
CA LEU A 56 8.11 -3.73 20.67
C LEU A 56 8.48 -2.34 20.15
N ILE A 57 7.51 -1.43 20.03
CA ILE A 57 7.77 -0.06 19.57
C ILE A 57 8.43 0.82 20.64
N ARG A 58 8.25 0.50 21.93
CA ARG A 58 8.84 1.24 23.05
C ARG A 58 10.22 0.73 23.44
N LEU A 59 10.63 -0.44 22.96
CA LEU A 59 11.97 -0.93 23.21
C LEU A 59 12.96 0.05 22.56
N PRO A 60 13.87 0.66 23.34
CA PRO A 60 14.83 1.60 22.79
C PRO A 60 15.80 0.81 21.90
N VAL A 61 15.55 0.90 20.61
CA VAL A 61 16.53 0.59 19.58
C VAL A 61 17.23 1.91 19.29
N GLY A 62 18.57 1.90 19.26
CA GLY A 62 19.35 3.09 18.91
C GLY A 62 18.95 3.65 17.54
N PRO A 63 19.49 4.83 17.16
CA PRO A 63 19.17 5.43 15.86
C PRO A 63 19.48 4.44 14.73
N ASP A 64 18.54 4.30 13.79
CA ASP A 64 18.69 3.52 12.57
C ASP A 64 18.91 4.45 11.39
N ASN A 65 20.12 5.03 11.33
CA ASN A 65 20.49 5.98 10.28
C ASN A 65 20.39 5.37 8.87
N LEU A 66 20.51 4.03 8.77
CA LEU A 66 20.40 3.34 7.49
C LEU A 66 18.95 3.38 7.00
N PHE A 67 18.01 3.05 7.87
CA PHE A 67 16.58 3.16 7.57
C PHE A 67 16.18 4.59 7.19
N ASP A 68 16.63 5.58 7.94
CA ASP A 68 16.29 6.99 7.70
C ASP A 68 16.73 7.45 6.30
N VAL A 69 17.94 7.10 5.89
CA VAL A 69 18.48 7.40 4.56
C VAL A 69 17.67 6.70 3.45
N PHE A 70 17.38 5.40 3.61
CA PHE A 70 16.59 4.67 2.61
C PHE A 70 15.16 5.20 2.48
N GLU A 71 14.54 5.57 3.59
CA GLU A 71 13.19 6.10 3.64
C GLU A 71 13.09 7.44 2.90
N GLU A 72 14.10 8.31 3.05
CA GLU A 72 14.18 9.59 2.35
C GLU A 72 14.29 9.43 0.83
N TYR A 73 15.17 8.54 0.35
CA TYR A 73 15.30 8.27 -1.09
C TYR A 73 14.02 7.71 -1.72
N THR A 74 13.31 6.86 -0.99
CA THR A 74 12.15 6.13 -1.53
C THR A 74 10.86 6.94 -1.51
N ASP A 75 10.80 8.09 -0.81
CA ASP A 75 9.61 8.94 -0.71
C ASP A 75 9.47 9.89 -1.93
N HIS A 76 10.54 10.12 -2.70
CA HIS A 76 10.57 11.17 -3.72
C HIS A 76 9.76 10.85 -5.00
N ASP A 77 9.52 9.58 -5.34
CA ASP A 77 9.15 9.19 -6.71
C ASP A 77 7.77 8.50 -6.90
N ILE A 78 6.91 8.38 -5.89
CA ILE A 78 5.79 7.40 -5.95
C ILE A 78 4.40 7.99 -6.25
N VAL A 79 4.03 9.16 -5.70
CA VAL A 79 2.68 9.73 -5.97
C VAL A 79 2.50 10.12 -7.44
N CYS A 80 3.56 10.56 -8.12
CA CYS A 80 3.53 10.83 -9.56
C CYS A 80 3.27 9.55 -10.38
N SER A 81 3.84 8.41 -9.99
CA SER A 81 3.65 7.15 -10.74
C SER A 81 2.25 6.57 -10.57
N ILE A 82 1.68 6.62 -9.37
CA ILE A 82 0.32 6.10 -9.11
C ILE A 82 -0.73 6.95 -9.85
N SER A 83 -0.60 8.28 -9.79
CA SER A 83 -1.49 9.19 -10.52
C SER A 83 -1.36 9.02 -12.04
N PHE A 84 -0.14 8.88 -12.56
CA PHE A 84 0.13 8.63 -13.97
C PHE A 84 -0.46 7.30 -14.45
N LEU A 85 -0.25 6.20 -13.71
CA LEU A 85 -0.84 4.90 -14.03
C LEU A 85 -2.37 4.94 -13.97
N GLY A 86 -2.95 5.60 -12.96
CA GLY A 86 -4.39 5.79 -12.86
C GLY A 86 -4.98 6.57 -14.05
N HIS A 87 -4.24 7.54 -14.60
CA HIS A 87 -4.62 8.25 -15.82
C HIS A 87 -4.49 7.38 -17.08
N ILE A 88 -3.43 6.58 -17.21
CA ILE A 88 -3.23 5.67 -18.35
C ILE A 88 -4.28 4.56 -18.37
N VAL A 89 -4.53 3.96 -17.21
CA VAL A 89 -5.43 2.81 -17.01
C VAL A 89 -6.88 3.28 -16.78
N SER A 90 -7.16 4.57 -16.97
CA SER A 90 -8.44 5.21 -16.68
C SER A 90 -9.64 4.35 -17.15
N PRO A 91 -10.65 4.13 -16.30
CA PRO A 91 -11.78 3.24 -16.56
C PRO A 91 -12.70 3.71 -17.69
N SER A 92 -12.41 4.86 -18.32
CA SER A 92 -13.12 5.37 -19.48
C SER A 92 -13.09 4.41 -20.69
N ASN A 93 -12.14 3.47 -20.74
CA ASN A 93 -12.14 2.40 -21.73
C ASN A 93 -11.58 1.08 -21.15
N PRO A 94 -12.43 0.24 -20.52
CA PRO A 94 -12.00 -1.01 -19.88
C PRO A 94 -11.43 -2.05 -20.87
N GLU A 95 -11.70 -1.90 -22.17
CA GLU A 95 -11.16 -2.78 -23.20
C GLU A 95 -9.64 -2.63 -23.38
N ILE A 96 -9.04 -1.49 -22.99
CA ILE A 96 -7.60 -1.27 -23.13
C ILE A 96 -6.82 -2.31 -22.32
N LEU A 97 -7.22 -2.57 -21.08
CA LEU A 97 -6.60 -3.60 -20.25
C LEU A 97 -6.68 -4.96 -20.92
N LYS A 98 -7.84 -5.33 -21.45
CA LYS A 98 -8.03 -6.61 -22.13
C LYS A 98 -7.18 -6.72 -23.39
N GLN A 99 -7.13 -5.66 -24.21
CA GLN A 99 -6.35 -5.61 -25.45
C GLN A 99 -4.84 -5.66 -25.18
N GLU A 100 -4.34 -4.91 -24.21
CA GLU A 100 -2.92 -4.95 -23.83
C GLU A 100 -2.54 -6.27 -23.16
N THR A 101 -3.45 -6.85 -22.35
CA THR A 101 -3.19 -8.16 -21.75
C THR A 101 -3.18 -9.27 -22.81
N LEU A 102 -4.04 -9.19 -23.84
CA LEU A 102 -4.05 -10.10 -25.00
C LEU A 102 -2.80 -10.02 -25.88
N LYS A 103 -2.00 -8.95 -25.77
CA LYS A 103 -0.70 -8.84 -26.45
C LYS A 103 0.42 -9.51 -25.65
N ASN A 104 0.19 -9.83 -24.39
CA ASN A 104 1.21 -10.39 -23.51
C ASN A 104 1.11 -11.92 -23.46
N SER A 105 2.09 -12.60 -24.04
CA SER A 105 2.08 -14.07 -24.22
C SER A 105 1.84 -14.88 -22.94
N LEU A 106 2.16 -14.34 -21.76
CA LEU A 106 1.94 -15.02 -20.48
C LEU A 106 0.59 -14.66 -19.86
N LEU A 107 0.19 -13.40 -19.92
CA LEU A 107 -1.04 -12.95 -19.26
C LEU A 107 -2.30 -13.29 -20.06
N CYS A 108 -2.20 -13.53 -21.37
CA CYS A 108 -3.31 -14.04 -22.19
C CYS A 108 -3.86 -15.37 -21.71
N GLU A 109 -3.03 -16.21 -21.08
CA GLU A 109 -3.42 -17.56 -20.68
C GLU A 109 -4.28 -17.59 -19.41
N VAL A 110 -4.37 -16.45 -18.70
CA VAL A 110 -5.00 -16.33 -17.37
C VAL A 110 -6.35 -15.59 -17.42
N ILE A 111 -6.72 -15.01 -18.58
CA ILE A 111 -8.01 -14.32 -18.81
C ILE A 111 -8.96 -15.27 -19.56
#